data_AF-A0A1I7HNY5-F1
#
_entry.id   AF-A0A1I7HNY5-F1
#
_cell.length_a   1.000
_cell.length_b   1.000
_cell.length_c   1.000
_cell.angle_alpha   90.00
_cell.angle_beta   90.00
_cell.angle_gamma   90.00
#
_symmetry.space_group_name_H-M   'P 1'
#
loop_
_entity.id
_entity.type
_entity.pdbx_description
1 polymer ?
#
loop_
_entity_poly.entity_id
_entity_poly.type
_entity_poly.pdbx_seq_one_letter_code
_entity_poly.pdbx_strand_id
1 'polypeptide(L)'
;MPTIDLSQLPPPDVIEPLNYEQLLEERKKGLISLYPAEQQDAITRTLQLESEPLVKLLEENVYRELLLRQRVNEAARAVMVAYSTGSDLDQLGANNNVSRMVLSPADNSTMPPTPAVMESDNDYRVRIPQAFEGLSVAGPVGAYEYHARSADGRVADASAISPSPANVTVTIMSREDKGVASKELLEKVEKALNDEDVRPVADRLKVQSASIVEYEIDAVLYTFPAPESEPIRKAAEQRLKEYVGAQHRLGRDICLSAIYAALHVEGIQRVELKNPLKDVVLDKTQASYCTKTTLTMGGSDE
;
A
#
# COMPACT_ATOMS: atom_id res chain seq x y z
N MET A 1 3.33 15.62 6.29
CA MET A 1 4.30 14.57 6.72
C MET A 1 4.47 13.60 5.56
N PRO A 2 5.62 12.93 5.37
CA PRO A 2 5.71 11.87 4.37
C PRO A 2 4.64 10.83 4.68
N THR A 3 3.78 10.55 3.70
CA THR A 3 2.78 9.49 3.77
C THR A 3 3.50 8.14 3.76
N ILE A 4 3.88 7.66 4.94
CA ILE A 4 4.41 6.31 5.11
C ILE A 4 3.28 5.35 4.76
N ASP A 5 3.55 4.40 3.86
CA ASP A 5 2.63 3.32 3.59
C ASP A 5 2.56 2.42 4.83
N LEU A 6 1.47 2.56 5.59
CA LEU A 6 1.24 1.83 6.84
C LEU A 6 1.23 0.31 6.63
N SER A 7 0.95 -0.17 5.41
CA SER A 7 0.95 -1.61 5.11
C SER A 7 2.34 -2.24 5.11
N GLN A 8 3.40 -1.43 5.01
CA GLN A 8 4.79 -1.88 5.01
C GLN A 8 5.39 -1.99 6.41
N LEU A 9 4.63 -1.70 7.46
CA LEU A 9 5.10 -1.84 8.83
C LEU A 9 5.36 -3.32 9.16
N PRO A 10 6.40 -3.62 9.96
CA PRO A 10 6.65 -4.98 10.41
C PRO A 10 5.46 -5.50 11.23
N PRO A 11 5.07 -6.77 11.06
CA PRO A 11 3.95 -7.33 11.81
C PRO A 11 4.20 -7.21 13.32
N PRO A 12 3.18 -6.85 14.12
CA PRO A 12 3.31 -6.76 15.57
C PRO A 12 3.48 -8.12 16.23
N ASP A 13 3.98 -8.13 17.47
CA ASP A 13 4.29 -9.34 18.25
C ASP A 13 3.09 -10.27 18.49
N VAL A 14 1.86 -9.74 18.42
CA VAL A 14 0.63 -10.55 18.52
C VAL A 14 0.48 -11.54 17.35
N ILE A 15 1.16 -11.26 16.23
CA ILE A 15 1.20 -12.14 15.07
C ILE A 15 2.39 -13.07 15.21
N GLU A 16 2.11 -14.32 15.58
CA GLU A 16 3.16 -15.32 15.78
C GLU A 16 3.47 -16.07 14.48
N PRO A 17 4.76 -16.35 14.19
CA PRO A 17 5.14 -17.26 13.12
C PRO A 17 4.74 -18.68 13.52
N LEU A 18 4.01 -19.38 12.64
CA LEU A 18 3.52 -20.73 12.90
C LEU A 18 4.49 -21.76 12.33
N ASN A 19 4.89 -22.73 13.15
CA ASN A 19 5.74 -23.84 12.74
C ASN A 19 5.14 -25.16 13.24
N TYR A 20 4.68 -25.97 12.28
CA TYR A 20 4.04 -27.26 12.55
C TYR A 20 4.97 -28.22 13.31
N GLU A 21 6.22 -28.37 12.88
CA GLU A 21 7.17 -29.32 13.46
C GLU A 21 7.55 -28.93 14.89
N GLN A 22 7.72 -27.64 15.17
CA GLN A 22 7.97 -27.15 16.52
C GLN A 22 6.79 -27.46 17.45
N LEU A 23 5.55 -27.19 17.01
CA LEU A 23 4.35 -27.49 17.78
C LEU A 23 4.18 -29.00 18.00
N LEU A 24 4.49 -29.84 17.00
CA LEU A 24 4.42 -31.29 17.13
C LEU A 24 5.40 -31.81 18.17
N GLU A 25 6.64 -31.32 18.17
CA GLU A 25 7.64 -31.69 19.16
C GLU A 25 7.26 -31.21 20.58
N GLU A 26 6.69 -30.02 20.71
CA GLU A 26 6.13 -29.53 21.99
C GLU A 26 4.99 -30.43 22.49
N ARG A 27 4.07 -30.83 21.60
CA ARG A 27 2.95 -31.70 21.94
C ARG A 27 3.39 -33.12 22.31
N LYS A 28 4.37 -33.69 21.60
CA LYS A 28 5.00 -34.97 21.97
C LYS A 28 5.63 -34.90 23.37
N LYS A 29 6.41 -33.86 23.65
CA LYS A 29 6.99 -33.62 24.99
C LYS A 29 5.91 -33.49 26.06
N GLY A 30 4.85 -32.74 25.75
CA GLY A 30 3.68 -32.60 26.61
C GLY A 30 3.04 -33.96 26.94
N LEU A 31 2.80 -34.80 25.92
CA LEU A 31 2.25 -36.14 26.11
C LEU A 31 3.17 -37.02 26.96
N ILE A 32 4.48 -37.04 26.68
CA ILE A 32 5.48 -37.79 27.46
C ILE A 32 5.45 -37.38 28.93
N SER A 33 5.33 -36.08 29.22
CA SER A 33 5.32 -35.57 30.60
C SER A 33 4.12 -36.04 31.44
N LEU A 34 3.04 -36.49 30.80
CA LEU A 34 1.85 -37.03 31.47
C LEU A 34 2.01 -38.49 31.91
N TYR A 35 3.04 -39.20 31.43
CA TYR A 35 3.35 -40.57 31.85
C TYR A 35 4.26 -40.61 33.09
N PRO A 36 4.17 -41.65 33.93
CA PRO A 36 5.11 -41.88 35.03
C PRO A 36 6.55 -41.95 34.54
N ALA A 37 7.51 -41.44 35.32
CA ALA A 37 8.93 -41.32 34.93
C ALA A 37 9.53 -42.64 34.40
N GLU A 38 9.15 -43.77 34.99
CA GLU A 38 9.60 -45.10 34.57
C GLU A 38 9.17 -45.50 33.15
N GLN A 39 8.10 -44.89 32.63
CA GLN A 39 7.51 -45.17 31.32
C GLN A 39 7.88 -44.14 30.25
N GLN A 40 8.46 -42.99 30.62
CA GLN A 40 8.72 -41.88 29.70
C GLN A 40 9.69 -42.26 28.59
N ASP A 41 10.76 -43.01 28.89
CA ASP A 41 11.73 -43.47 27.89
C ASP A 41 11.09 -44.42 26.86
N ALA A 42 10.20 -45.29 27.32
CA ALA A 42 9.48 -46.21 26.43
C ALA A 42 8.54 -45.45 25.50
N ILE A 43 7.74 -44.53 26.05
CA ILE A 43 6.81 -43.70 25.26
C ILE A 43 7.56 -42.80 24.27
N THR A 44 8.70 -42.23 24.67
CA THR A 44 9.52 -41.40 23.78
C THR A 44 9.96 -42.17 22.54
N ARG A 45 10.39 -43.41 22.68
CA ARG A 45 10.76 -44.27 21.55
C ARG A 45 9.55 -44.63 20.69
N THR A 46 8.40 -44.89 21.29
CA THR A 46 7.16 -45.20 20.56
C THR A 46 6.71 -44.02 19.70
N LEU A 47 6.77 -42.78 20.22
CA LEU A 47 6.37 -41.57 19.49
C LEU A 47 7.33 -41.15 18.35
N GLN A 48 8.46 -41.84 18.19
CA GLN A 48 9.33 -41.68 17.02
C GLN A 48 8.83 -42.47 15.80
N LEU A 49 7.94 -43.45 15.99
CA LEU A 49 7.40 -44.26 14.92
C LEU A 49 6.22 -43.54 14.26
N GLU A 50 6.33 -43.19 12.98
CA GLU A 50 5.23 -42.52 12.25
C GLU A 50 3.97 -43.39 12.11
N SER A 51 4.13 -44.71 12.18
CA SER A 51 3.01 -45.66 12.14
C SER A 51 2.21 -45.72 13.45
N GLU A 52 2.71 -45.11 14.52
CA GLU A 52 2.05 -45.12 15.83
C GLU A 52 0.75 -44.30 15.79
N PRO A 53 -0.42 -44.87 16.13
CA PRO A 53 -1.69 -44.15 16.14
C PRO A 53 -1.70 -42.90 17.03
N LEU A 54 -0.97 -42.90 18.15
CA LEU A 54 -0.84 -41.70 18.99
C LEU A 54 -0.17 -40.54 18.25
N VAL A 55 0.81 -40.82 17.38
CA VAL A 55 1.46 -39.79 16.56
C VAL A 55 0.44 -39.17 15.59
N LYS A 56 -0.44 -39.97 14.96
CA LYS A 56 -1.51 -39.45 14.10
C LYS A 56 -2.53 -38.59 14.82
N LEU A 57 -2.87 -38.93 16.07
CA LEU A 57 -3.73 -38.08 16.90
C LEU A 57 -3.04 -36.75 17.26
N LEU A 58 -1.73 -36.77 17.56
CA LEU A 58 -0.97 -35.55 17.81
C LEU A 58 -0.85 -34.68 16.56
N GLU A 59 -0.60 -35.27 15.39
CA GLU A 59 -0.57 -34.56 14.10
C GLU A 59 -1.90 -33.84 13.82
N GLU A 60 -3.03 -34.53 13.99
CA GLU A 60 -4.37 -33.94 13.82
C GLU A 60 -4.62 -32.79 14.81
N ASN A 61 -4.20 -32.97 16.07
CA ASN A 61 -4.33 -31.96 17.11
C ASN A 61 -3.49 -30.71 16.81
N VAL A 62 -2.23 -30.89 16.40
CA VAL A 62 -1.33 -29.79 16.01
C VAL A 62 -1.89 -29.07 14.79
N TYR A 63 -2.44 -29.79 13.81
CA TYR A 63 -3.06 -29.16 12.65
C TYR A 63 -4.25 -28.28 13.05
N ARG A 64 -5.13 -28.74 13.96
CA ARG A 64 -6.21 -27.89 14.49
C ARG A 64 -5.70 -26.68 15.24
N GLU A 65 -4.68 -26.85 16.07
CA GLU A 65 -4.05 -25.75 16.81
C GLU A 65 -3.46 -24.71 15.86
N LEU A 66 -2.75 -25.15 14.82
CA LEU A 66 -2.17 -24.28 13.80
C LEU A 66 -3.26 -23.46 13.09
N LEU A 67 -4.37 -24.09 12.70
CA LEU A 67 -5.51 -23.38 12.12
C LEU A 67 -6.14 -22.35 13.08
N LEU A 68 -6.24 -22.69 14.38
CA LEU A 68 -6.77 -21.77 15.38
C LEU A 68 -5.84 -20.57 15.60
N ARG A 69 -4.52 -20.80 15.69
CA ARG A 69 -3.52 -19.74 15.80
C ARG A 69 -3.49 -18.86 14.55
N GLN A 70 -3.58 -19.46 13.36
CA GLN A 70 -3.69 -18.72 12.10
C GLN A 70 -4.94 -17.85 12.07
N ARG A 71 -6.08 -18.37 12.51
CA ARG A 71 -7.32 -17.59 12.63
C ARG A 71 -7.18 -16.42 13.61
N VAL A 72 -6.45 -16.60 14.72
CA VAL A 72 -6.14 -15.51 15.67
C VAL A 72 -5.24 -14.46 15.02
N ASN A 73 -4.19 -14.88 14.30
CA ASN A 73 -3.32 -13.98 13.54
C ASN A 73 -4.11 -13.15 12.51
N GLU A 74 -5.00 -13.79 11.76
CA GLU A 74 -5.87 -13.11 10.78
C GLU A 74 -6.84 -12.13 11.47
N ALA A 75 -7.45 -12.53 12.58
CA ALA A 75 -8.32 -11.66 13.36
C ALA A 75 -7.55 -10.44 13.93
N ALA A 76 -6.32 -10.64 14.39
CA ALA A 76 -5.45 -9.57 14.86
C ALA A 76 -5.08 -8.58 13.73
N ARG A 77 -4.82 -9.08 12.52
CA ARG A 77 -4.59 -8.23 11.33
C ARG A 77 -5.84 -7.44 10.95
N ALA A 78 -7.01 -8.06 11.00
CA ALA A 78 -8.29 -7.44 10.64
C ALA A 78 -8.66 -6.23 11.51
N VAL A 79 -8.21 -6.18 12.77
CA VAL A 79 -8.47 -5.04 13.67
C VAL A 79 -7.44 -3.92 13.59
N MET A 80 -6.47 -4.01 12.67
CA MET A 80 -5.41 -3.01 12.50
C MET A 80 -5.48 -2.35 11.13
N VAL A 81 -5.63 -1.03 11.10
CA VAL A 81 -5.73 -0.24 9.85
C VAL A 81 -4.60 -0.55 8.86
N ALA A 82 -3.40 -0.80 9.36
CA ALA A 82 -2.22 -1.17 8.56
C ALA A 82 -2.41 -2.45 7.74
N TYR A 83 -3.10 -3.47 8.27
CA TYR A 83 -3.19 -4.81 7.67
C TYR A 83 -4.60 -5.19 7.21
N SER A 84 -5.63 -4.54 7.75
CA SER A 84 -7.02 -4.83 7.42
C SER A 84 -7.33 -4.51 5.95
N THR A 85 -8.23 -5.29 5.36
CA THR A 85 -8.70 -5.15 3.97
C THR A 85 -10.21 -5.27 3.89
N GLY A 86 -10.80 -4.82 2.78
CA GLY A 86 -12.24 -4.96 2.51
C GLY A 86 -13.13 -4.39 3.61
N SER A 87 -14.11 -5.18 4.05
CA SER A 87 -15.13 -4.77 5.04
C SER A 87 -14.59 -4.51 6.44
N ASP A 88 -13.49 -5.14 6.82
CA ASP A 88 -12.89 -4.92 8.14
C ASP A 88 -12.27 -3.52 8.21
N LEU A 89 -11.60 -3.11 7.13
CA LEU A 89 -11.10 -1.75 6.97
C LEU A 89 -12.26 -0.73 6.96
N ASP A 90 -13.43 -1.10 6.40
CA ASP A 90 -14.62 -0.25 6.39
C ASP A 90 -15.16 0.02 7.79
N GLN A 91 -15.20 -1.01 8.64
CA GLN A 91 -15.60 -0.86 10.04
C GLN A 91 -14.61 0.00 10.83
N LEU A 92 -13.31 -0.17 10.58
CA LEU A 92 -12.28 0.68 11.22
C LEU A 92 -12.38 2.13 10.76
N GLY A 93 -12.66 2.39 9.49
CA GLY A 93 -12.90 3.75 8.99
C GLY A 93 -14.15 4.38 9.60
N ALA A 94 -15.22 3.59 9.79
CA ALA A 94 -16.46 4.06 10.42
C ALA A 94 -16.24 4.58 11.85
N ASN A 95 -15.30 4.01 12.61
CA ASN A 95 -14.94 4.52 13.94
C ASN A 95 -14.43 5.97 13.91
N ASN A 96 -13.86 6.40 12.78
CA ASN A 96 -13.36 7.76 12.57
C ASN A 96 -14.32 8.61 11.70
N ASN A 97 -15.57 8.17 11.51
CA ASN A 97 -16.55 8.80 10.61
C ASN A 97 -16.07 8.93 9.15
N VAL A 98 -15.22 8.00 8.70
CA VAL A 98 -14.73 7.95 7.32
C VAL A 98 -15.40 6.79 6.60
N SER A 99 -15.87 7.02 5.37
CA SER A 99 -16.46 6.01 4.50
C SER A 99 -15.78 6.00 3.12
N ARG A 100 -15.84 4.85 2.44
CA ARG A 100 -15.26 4.71 1.10
C ARG A 100 -15.94 5.65 0.11
N MET A 101 -15.12 6.31 -0.69
CA MET A 101 -15.63 7.14 -1.77
C MET A 101 -15.99 6.29 -2.99
N VAL A 102 -17.03 6.72 -3.70
CA VAL A 102 -17.38 6.22 -5.04
C VAL A 102 -16.54 7.00 -6.04
N LEU A 103 -15.62 6.33 -6.75
CA LEU A 103 -14.79 6.94 -7.80
C LEU A 103 -15.58 7.12 -9.09
N SER A 104 -16.40 6.12 -9.44
CA SER A 104 -17.30 6.18 -10.58
C SER A 104 -18.62 5.48 -10.23
N PRO A 105 -19.78 6.13 -10.46
CA PRO A 105 -21.06 5.52 -10.15
C PRO A 105 -21.32 4.30 -11.03
N ALA A 106 -22.19 3.39 -10.55
CA ALA A 106 -22.64 2.28 -11.36
C ALA A 106 -23.41 2.79 -12.60
N ASP A 107 -23.15 2.18 -13.75
CA ASP A 107 -23.87 2.46 -14.98
C ASP A 107 -24.80 1.29 -15.33
N ASN A 108 -26.08 1.50 -15.04
CA ASN A 108 -27.15 0.54 -15.32
C ASN A 108 -27.64 0.58 -16.78
N SER A 109 -27.11 1.49 -17.61
CA SER A 109 -27.49 1.58 -19.03
C SER A 109 -26.76 0.57 -19.92
N THR A 110 -25.68 -0.03 -19.44
CA THR A 110 -24.91 -1.07 -20.13
C THR A 110 -25.41 -2.49 -19.79
N MET A 111 -25.26 -3.45 -20.70
CA MET A 111 -25.61 -4.86 -20.49
C MET A 111 -24.38 -5.76 -20.70
N PRO A 112 -23.89 -6.47 -19.66
CA PRO A 112 -24.33 -6.41 -18.25
C PRO A 112 -24.05 -5.03 -17.61
N PRO A 113 -24.79 -4.64 -16.54
CA PRO A 113 -24.57 -3.38 -15.83
C PRO A 113 -23.12 -3.24 -15.35
N THR A 114 -22.55 -2.06 -15.55
CA THR A 114 -21.19 -1.76 -15.07
C THR A 114 -21.26 -1.37 -13.60
N PRO A 115 -20.61 -2.12 -12.68
CA PRO A 115 -20.67 -1.83 -11.25
C PRO A 115 -19.94 -0.53 -10.91
N ALA A 116 -20.31 0.08 -9.77
CA ALA A 116 -19.61 1.26 -9.26
C ALA A 116 -18.14 0.93 -8.95
N VAL A 117 -17.25 1.85 -9.30
CA VAL A 117 -15.84 1.74 -8.93
C VAL A 117 -15.66 2.45 -7.59
N MET A 118 -15.29 1.68 -6.58
CA MET A 118 -15.07 2.17 -5.21
C MET A 118 -13.59 2.51 -4.98
N GLU A 119 -13.33 3.35 -3.99
CA GLU A 119 -12.00 3.66 -3.50
C GLU A 119 -11.23 2.39 -3.07
N SER A 120 -9.96 2.31 -3.46
CA SER A 120 -9.08 1.20 -3.12
C SER A 120 -8.72 1.17 -1.63
N ASP A 121 -8.40 0.00 -1.08
CA ASP A 121 -7.97 -0.14 0.32
C ASP A 121 -6.75 0.73 0.65
N ASN A 122 -5.83 0.89 -0.30
CA ASN A 122 -4.61 1.66 -0.09
C ASN A 122 -4.89 3.16 0.07
N ASP A 123 -5.77 3.72 -0.76
CA ASP A 123 -6.16 5.12 -0.64
C ASP A 123 -7.03 5.36 0.59
N TYR A 124 -7.98 4.45 0.84
CA TYR A 124 -8.87 4.52 1.99
C TYR A 124 -8.10 4.45 3.31
N ARG A 125 -7.11 3.56 3.41
CA ARG A 125 -6.24 3.40 4.59
C ARG A 125 -5.49 4.68 4.96
N VAL A 126 -5.13 5.51 3.98
CA VAL A 126 -4.46 6.80 4.23
C VAL A 126 -5.43 7.82 4.84
N ARG A 127 -6.70 7.82 4.43
CA ARG A 127 -7.71 8.77 4.92
C ARG A 127 -8.11 8.53 6.38
N ILE A 128 -8.16 7.27 6.82
CA ILE A 128 -8.59 6.88 8.17
C ILE A 128 -7.80 7.60 9.29
N PRO A 129 -6.44 7.57 9.33
CA PRO A 129 -5.66 8.34 10.30
C PRO A 129 -5.66 9.83 10.00
N GLN A 130 -5.75 10.24 8.72
CA GLN A 130 -5.85 11.66 8.35
C GLN A 130 -7.14 12.33 8.86
N ALA A 131 -8.17 11.55 9.19
CA ALA A 131 -9.36 12.07 9.84
C ALA A 131 -9.04 12.84 11.13
N PHE A 132 -8.01 12.44 11.87
CA PHE A 132 -7.56 13.15 13.07
C PHE A 132 -6.96 14.52 12.74
N GLU A 133 -6.32 14.68 11.58
CA GLU A 133 -5.84 15.99 11.11
C GLU A 133 -7.02 16.92 10.77
N GLY A 134 -8.12 16.35 10.24
CA GLY A 134 -9.36 17.07 9.95
C GLY A 134 -10.17 17.49 11.18
N LEU A 135 -9.88 16.98 12.38
CA LEU A 135 -10.53 17.45 13.62
C LEU A 135 -10.10 18.86 14.01
N SER A 136 -8.96 19.33 13.48
CA SER A 136 -8.42 20.64 13.80
C SER A 136 -9.02 21.73 12.92
N VAL A 137 -9.83 22.58 13.54
CA VAL A 137 -10.40 23.81 12.95
C VAL A 137 -9.39 24.96 12.88
N ALA A 138 -8.17 24.77 13.38
CA ALA A 138 -7.11 25.79 13.37
C ALA A 138 -6.34 25.88 12.04
N GLY A 139 -6.79 25.15 11.00
CA GLY A 139 -6.21 25.15 9.66
C GLY A 139 -4.77 24.65 9.54
N PRO A 140 -4.37 23.55 10.20
CA PRO A 140 -3.08 22.94 9.89
C PRO A 140 -3.07 22.46 8.43
N VAL A 141 -1.87 22.33 7.86
CA VAL A 141 -1.66 21.80 6.49
C VAL A 141 -2.39 20.47 6.29
N GLY A 142 -2.34 19.57 7.28
CA GLY A 142 -2.99 18.26 7.23
C GLY A 142 -4.53 18.32 7.14
N ALA A 143 -5.17 19.32 7.75
CA ALA A 143 -6.62 19.49 7.68
C ALA A 143 -7.06 19.83 6.26
N TYR A 144 -6.41 20.80 5.62
CA TYR A 144 -6.68 21.15 4.23
C TYR A 144 -6.48 19.97 3.28
N GLU A 145 -5.39 19.22 3.45
CA GLU A 145 -5.12 18.02 2.64
C GLU A 145 -6.20 16.95 2.85
N TYR A 146 -6.64 16.70 4.08
CA TYR A 146 -7.68 15.73 4.40
C TYR A 146 -9.05 16.12 3.81
N HIS A 147 -9.50 17.36 4.04
CA HIS A 147 -10.79 17.83 3.53
C HIS A 147 -10.79 17.91 2.00
N ALA A 148 -9.66 18.29 1.39
CA ALA A 148 -9.52 18.28 -0.06
C ALA A 148 -9.62 16.86 -0.64
N ARG A 149 -8.89 15.88 -0.06
CA ARG A 149 -8.97 14.48 -0.49
C ARG A 149 -10.36 13.88 -0.26
N SER A 150 -11.08 14.32 0.76
CA SER A 150 -12.41 13.79 1.11
C SER A 150 -13.57 14.47 0.38
N ALA A 151 -13.32 15.49 -0.42
CA ALA A 151 -14.38 16.26 -1.08
C ALA A 151 -15.04 15.53 -2.27
N ASP A 152 -14.27 14.77 -3.06
CA ASP A 152 -14.75 14.04 -4.24
C ASP A 152 -13.83 12.84 -4.51
N GLY A 153 -14.39 11.69 -4.88
CA GLY A 153 -13.63 10.46 -5.13
C GLY A 153 -12.61 10.59 -6.27
N ARG A 154 -12.82 11.52 -7.21
CA ARG A 154 -11.88 11.78 -8.32
C ARG A 154 -10.56 12.39 -7.86
N VAL A 155 -10.45 12.89 -6.63
CA VAL A 155 -9.18 13.38 -6.08
C VAL A 155 -8.24 12.20 -5.81
N ALA A 156 -7.09 12.19 -6.48
CA ALA A 156 -6.03 11.22 -6.27
C ALA A 156 -5.14 11.62 -5.09
N ASP A 157 -4.79 12.91 -5.03
CA ASP A 157 -3.94 13.47 -4.00
C ASP A 157 -4.19 14.98 -3.85
N ALA A 158 -3.84 15.53 -2.68
CA ALA A 158 -3.92 16.95 -2.41
C ALA A 158 -2.73 17.40 -1.56
N SER A 159 -2.23 18.60 -1.82
CA SER A 159 -1.20 19.25 -1.01
C SER A 159 -1.66 20.65 -0.62
N ALA A 160 -1.26 21.11 0.57
CA ALA A 160 -1.51 22.47 1.00
C ALA A 160 -0.20 23.19 1.38
N ILE A 161 -0.06 24.42 0.91
CA ILE A 161 1.06 25.30 1.26
C ILE A 161 0.56 26.70 1.58
N SER A 162 1.31 27.44 2.39
CA SER A 162 1.03 28.85 2.67
C SER A 162 2.23 29.71 2.24
N PRO A 163 2.25 30.23 1.00
CA PRO A 163 3.37 31.03 0.49
C PRO A 163 3.50 32.38 1.19
N SER A 164 2.43 32.87 1.81
CA SER A 164 2.44 34.08 2.65
C SER A 164 1.35 33.96 3.74
N PRO A 165 1.46 34.71 4.85
CA PRO A 165 0.52 34.58 5.97
C PRO A 165 -0.94 34.68 5.54
N ALA A 166 -1.75 33.73 6.01
CA ALA A 166 -3.18 33.64 5.73
C ALA A 166 -3.53 33.58 4.22
N ASN A 167 -2.62 33.08 3.38
CA ASN A 167 -2.87 32.69 2.00
C ASN A 167 -2.59 31.19 1.89
N VAL A 168 -3.63 30.37 1.75
CA VAL A 168 -3.52 28.92 1.62
C VAL A 168 -3.73 28.55 0.16
N THR A 169 -2.73 27.91 -0.44
CA THR A 169 -2.83 27.33 -1.78
C THR A 169 -2.94 25.82 -1.65
N VAL A 170 -4.08 25.28 -2.08
CA VAL A 170 -4.34 23.84 -2.14
C VAL A 170 -4.21 23.38 -3.58
N THR A 171 -3.33 22.42 -3.82
CA THR A 171 -3.12 21.84 -5.15
C THR A 171 -3.77 20.47 -5.20
N ILE A 172 -4.59 20.24 -6.24
CA ILE A 172 -5.37 19.03 -6.43
C ILE A 172 -4.84 18.25 -7.61
N MET A 173 -4.58 16.97 -7.37
CA MET A 173 -4.25 16.00 -8.39
C MET A 173 -5.46 15.09 -8.63
N SER A 174 -5.90 14.99 -9.88
CA SER A 174 -7.00 14.12 -10.29
C SER A 174 -6.54 12.68 -10.48
N ARG A 175 -7.47 11.72 -10.38
CA ARG A 175 -7.27 10.34 -10.86
C ARG A 175 -7.39 10.24 -12.38
N GLU A 176 -8.03 11.23 -12.98
CA GLU A 176 -8.28 11.33 -14.41
C GLU A 176 -7.22 12.22 -15.07
N ASP A 177 -7.19 12.19 -16.41
CA ASP A 177 -6.40 13.10 -17.26
C ASP A 177 -4.95 13.32 -16.78
N LYS A 178 -4.21 12.22 -16.55
CA LYS A 178 -2.79 12.22 -16.14
C LYS A 178 -2.49 12.95 -14.83
N GLY A 179 -3.49 13.26 -14.01
CA GLY A 179 -3.34 14.05 -12.79
C GLY A 179 -3.94 15.45 -12.86
N VAL A 180 -4.40 15.91 -14.03
CA VAL A 180 -4.96 17.27 -14.20
C VAL A 180 -6.40 17.32 -13.67
N ALA A 181 -6.67 18.26 -12.77
CA ALA A 181 -8.00 18.47 -12.21
C ALA A 181 -8.87 19.34 -13.14
N SER A 182 -10.07 18.85 -13.45
CA SER A 182 -11.07 19.63 -14.19
C SER A 182 -11.60 20.80 -13.35
N LYS A 183 -12.13 21.83 -14.02
CA LYS A 183 -12.73 22.99 -13.34
C LYS A 183 -13.85 22.58 -12.38
N GLU A 184 -14.69 21.63 -12.79
CA GLU A 184 -15.77 21.09 -11.97
C GLU A 184 -15.24 20.45 -10.67
N LEU A 185 -14.14 19.68 -10.76
CA LEU A 185 -13.51 19.08 -9.59
C LEU A 185 -12.94 20.15 -8.65
N LEU A 186 -12.26 21.16 -9.21
CA LEU A 186 -11.70 22.26 -8.43
C LEU A 186 -12.80 23.06 -7.70
N GLU A 187 -13.93 23.34 -8.36
CA GLU A 187 -15.07 24.03 -7.76
C GLU A 187 -15.71 23.24 -6.62
N LYS A 188 -15.84 21.91 -6.76
CA LYS A 188 -16.34 21.04 -5.68
C LYS A 188 -15.42 21.05 -4.47
N VAL A 189 -14.11 20.92 -4.68
CA VAL A 189 -13.11 20.96 -3.61
C VAL A 189 -13.08 22.33 -2.96
N GLU A 190 -13.09 23.41 -3.74
CA GLU A 190 -13.13 24.79 -3.24
C GLU A 190 -14.37 25.04 -2.40
N LYS A 191 -15.53 24.53 -2.79
CA LYS A 191 -16.75 24.61 -1.98
C LYS A 191 -16.60 23.87 -0.65
N ALA A 192 -16.07 22.64 -0.67
CA ALA A 192 -15.87 21.85 0.54
C ALA A 192 -14.87 22.49 1.52
N LEU A 193 -13.81 23.10 0.99
CA LEU A 193 -12.78 23.77 1.79
C LEU A 193 -13.18 25.17 2.26
N ASN A 194 -14.21 25.78 1.70
CA ASN A 194 -14.73 27.08 2.14
C ASN A 194 -15.85 26.96 3.18
N ASP A 195 -16.18 25.75 3.63
CA ASP A 195 -17.13 25.52 4.71
C ASP A 195 -16.68 26.22 6.01
N GLU A 196 -17.64 26.77 6.77
CA GLU A 196 -17.39 27.54 8.00
C GLU A 196 -16.75 26.68 9.10
N ASP A 197 -17.04 25.37 9.10
CA ASP A 197 -16.47 24.42 10.05
C ASP A 197 -15.10 23.87 9.60
N VAL A 198 -14.62 24.23 8.41
CA VAL A 198 -13.37 23.71 7.83
C VAL A 198 -12.28 24.78 7.77
N ARG A 199 -12.63 25.99 7.32
CA ARG A 199 -11.65 27.05 7.04
C ARG A 199 -11.51 28.02 8.22
N PRO A 200 -10.29 28.28 8.71
CA PRO A 200 -10.06 29.41 9.60
C PRO A 200 -10.50 30.72 8.97
N VAL A 201 -11.16 31.56 9.76
CA VAL A 201 -11.82 32.79 9.32
C VAL A 201 -10.90 33.73 8.52
N ALA A 202 -9.61 33.80 8.87
CA ALA A 202 -8.67 34.74 8.27
C ALA A 202 -8.02 34.23 6.97
N ASP A 203 -8.16 32.93 6.64
CA ASP A 203 -7.41 32.32 5.56
C ASP A 203 -8.04 32.58 4.19
N ARG A 204 -7.22 33.04 3.24
CA ARG A 204 -7.59 33.21 1.84
C ARG A 204 -7.23 31.93 1.10
N LEU A 205 -8.24 31.20 0.67
CA LEU A 205 -8.08 29.93 -0.03
C LEU A 205 -7.91 30.17 -1.53
N LYS A 206 -6.94 29.47 -2.12
CA LYS A 206 -6.80 29.28 -3.56
C LYS A 206 -6.70 27.79 -3.84
N VAL A 207 -7.62 27.25 -4.64
CA VAL A 207 -7.56 25.87 -5.12
C VAL A 207 -7.08 25.87 -6.57
N GLN A 208 -6.12 25.00 -6.91
CA GLN A 208 -5.55 24.90 -8.25
C GLN A 208 -5.26 23.45 -8.64
N SER A 209 -5.19 23.15 -9.94
CA SER A 209 -4.74 21.85 -10.43
C SER A 209 -3.24 21.68 -10.24
N ALA A 210 -2.81 20.43 -10.05
CA ALA A 210 -1.41 20.03 -10.12
C ALA A 210 -0.77 20.40 -11.47
N SER A 211 0.48 20.83 -11.43
CA SER A 211 1.32 20.94 -12.63
C SER A 211 1.97 19.60 -12.91
N ILE A 212 1.67 19.01 -14.07
CA ILE A 212 2.15 17.67 -14.43
C ILE A 212 3.50 17.78 -15.14
N VAL A 213 4.52 17.16 -14.54
CA VAL A 213 5.86 17.04 -15.12
C VAL A 213 5.96 15.68 -15.80
N GLU A 214 5.94 15.69 -17.13
CA GLU A 214 6.07 14.46 -17.92
C GLU A 214 7.53 13.98 -17.96
N TYR A 215 7.73 12.68 -17.82
CA TYR A 215 9.06 12.05 -17.93
C TYR A 215 8.97 10.67 -18.58
N GLU A 216 10.11 10.16 -19.03
CA GLU A 216 10.24 8.85 -19.65
C GLU A 216 11.32 8.04 -18.96
N ILE A 217 11.13 6.72 -18.93
CA ILE A 217 12.12 5.76 -18.45
C ILE A 217 12.58 4.92 -19.63
N ASP A 218 13.86 4.98 -19.97
CA ASP A 218 14.50 4.13 -20.97
C ASP A 218 15.70 3.45 -20.32
N ALA A 219 15.62 2.12 -20.17
CA ALA A 219 16.66 1.33 -19.54
C ALA A 219 17.01 0.07 -20.34
N VAL A 220 18.29 -0.28 -20.28
CA VAL A 220 18.85 -1.52 -20.81
C VAL A 220 19.22 -2.42 -19.63
N LEU A 221 18.69 -3.63 -19.62
CA LEU A 221 18.91 -4.61 -18.56
C LEU A 221 19.91 -5.66 -19.05
N TYR A 222 20.93 -5.91 -18.24
CA TYR A 222 21.93 -6.96 -18.46
C TYR A 222 21.72 -8.04 -17.40
N THR A 223 21.56 -9.28 -17.84
CA THR A 223 21.32 -10.44 -16.97
C THR A 223 22.48 -11.39 -17.02
N PHE A 224 22.62 -12.23 -15.99
CA PHE A 224 23.54 -13.35 -16.05
C PHE A 224 23.18 -14.32 -17.20
N PRO A 225 24.15 -15.09 -17.73
CA PRO A 225 23.89 -16.10 -18.75
C PRO A 225 22.93 -17.18 -18.24
N ALA A 226 21.64 -17.04 -18.57
CA ALA A 226 20.59 -17.98 -18.16
C ALA A 226 19.45 -17.98 -19.19
N PRO A 227 18.73 -19.11 -19.37
CA PRO A 227 17.57 -19.19 -20.28
C PRO A 227 16.35 -18.37 -19.79
N GLU A 228 16.42 -17.78 -18.60
CA GLU A 228 15.31 -17.14 -17.89
C GLU A 228 15.23 -15.61 -18.11
N SER A 229 15.87 -15.07 -19.15
CA SER A 229 15.93 -13.63 -19.42
C SER A 229 14.56 -12.96 -19.59
N GLU A 230 13.60 -13.66 -20.21
CA GLU A 230 12.24 -13.16 -20.43
C GLU A 230 11.41 -13.06 -19.13
N PRO A 231 11.34 -14.10 -18.28
CA PRO A 231 10.77 -13.99 -16.94
C PRO A 231 11.36 -12.85 -16.10
N ILE A 232 12.70 -12.69 -16.12
CA ILE A 232 13.39 -11.64 -15.37
C ILE A 232 12.97 -10.25 -15.87
N ARG A 233 12.93 -10.06 -17.20
CA ARG A 233 12.46 -8.79 -17.80
C ARG A 233 11.04 -8.44 -17.36
N LYS A 234 10.12 -9.41 -17.38
CA LYS A 234 8.73 -9.21 -16.94
C LYS A 234 8.64 -8.85 -15.46
N ALA A 235 9.46 -9.46 -14.62
CA ALA A 235 9.52 -9.12 -13.19
C ALA A 235 10.02 -7.68 -12.97
N ALA A 236 11.05 -7.25 -13.70
CA ALA A 236 11.55 -5.88 -13.67
C ALA A 236 10.50 -4.86 -14.17
N GLU A 237 9.80 -5.19 -15.26
CA GLU A 237 8.72 -4.36 -15.80
C GLU A 237 7.58 -4.19 -14.80
N GLN A 238 7.18 -5.27 -14.13
CA GLN A 238 6.13 -5.23 -13.11
C GLN A 238 6.55 -4.37 -11.90
N ARG A 239 7.78 -4.53 -11.38
CA ARG A 239 8.32 -3.68 -10.31
C ARG A 239 8.42 -2.22 -10.72
N LEU A 240 8.82 -1.94 -11.96
CA LEU A 240 8.88 -0.58 -12.47
C LEU A 240 7.48 0.04 -12.54
N LYS A 241 6.49 -0.72 -13.00
CA LYS A 241 5.09 -0.28 -13.07
C LYS A 241 4.53 0.05 -11.68
N GLU A 242 4.82 -0.78 -10.69
CA GLU A 242 4.47 -0.53 -9.29
C GLU A 242 5.14 0.75 -8.76
N TYR A 243 6.43 0.92 -9.02
CA TYR A 243 7.16 2.14 -8.67
C TYR A 243 6.54 3.39 -9.32
N VAL A 244 6.33 3.38 -10.63
CA VAL A 244 5.72 4.50 -11.38
C VAL A 244 4.34 4.85 -10.81
N GLY A 245 3.51 3.84 -10.53
CA GLY A 245 2.19 4.05 -9.92
C GLY A 245 2.28 4.66 -8.51
N ALA A 246 3.23 4.20 -7.69
CA ALA A 246 3.43 4.70 -6.34
C ALA A 246 4.03 6.12 -6.30
N GLN A 247 4.83 6.50 -7.30
CA GLN A 247 5.39 7.85 -7.40
C GLN A 247 4.46 8.87 -8.05
N HIS A 248 3.36 8.43 -8.68
CA HIS A 248 2.35 9.33 -9.23
C HIS A 248 1.50 9.98 -8.12
N ARG A 249 2.12 10.90 -7.38
CA ARG A 249 1.61 11.66 -6.23
C ARG A 249 2.24 13.07 -6.22
N LEU A 250 1.66 13.98 -5.44
CA LEU A 250 2.15 15.36 -5.35
C LEU A 250 3.48 15.45 -4.58
N GLY A 251 4.43 16.22 -5.12
CA GLY A 251 5.72 16.51 -4.48
C GLY A 251 6.61 15.29 -4.23
N ARG A 252 6.44 14.22 -5.01
CA ARG A 252 7.31 13.04 -4.98
C ARG A 252 8.31 13.10 -6.12
N ASP A 253 9.58 13.23 -5.75
CA ASP A 253 10.69 13.24 -6.69
C ASP A 253 10.87 11.89 -7.39
N ILE A 254 11.30 11.94 -8.65
CA ILE A 254 11.73 10.75 -9.40
C ILE A 254 13.26 10.67 -9.32
N CYS A 255 13.74 9.87 -8.37
CA CYS A 255 15.16 9.67 -8.14
C CYS A 255 15.71 8.52 -9.00
N LEU A 256 16.90 8.71 -9.58
CA LEU A 256 17.61 7.68 -10.34
C LEU A 256 17.86 6.44 -9.48
N SER A 257 18.28 6.64 -8.23
CA SER A 257 18.53 5.55 -7.27
C SER A 257 17.30 4.65 -7.07
N ALA A 258 16.10 5.23 -7.03
CA ALA A 258 14.87 4.49 -6.86
C ALA A 258 14.47 3.73 -8.13
N ILE A 259 14.70 4.31 -9.32
CA ILE A 259 14.53 3.61 -10.60
C ILE A 259 15.50 2.42 -10.68
N TYR A 260 16.77 2.62 -10.34
CA TYR A 260 17.75 1.54 -10.28
C TYR A 260 17.32 0.45 -9.30
N ALA A 261 16.88 0.80 -8.09
CA ALA A 261 16.42 -0.17 -7.10
C ALA A 261 15.20 -0.96 -7.59
N ALA A 262 14.24 -0.31 -8.26
CA ALA A 262 13.07 -0.97 -8.81
C ALA A 262 13.44 -1.96 -9.94
N LEU A 263 14.42 -1.59 -10.77
CA LEU A 263 14.88 -2.41 -11.89
C LEU A 263 15.85 -3.52 -11.48
N HIS A 264 16.55 -3.44 -10.35
CA HIS A 264 17.42 -4.52 -9.87
C HIS A 264 16.59 -5.64 -9.20
N VAL A 265 15.93 -6.45 -10.02
CA VAL A 265 15.35 -7.73 -9.58
C VAL A 265 16.40 -8.84 -9.60
N GLU A 266 16.09 -9.96 -8.96
CA GLU A 266 16.97 -11.14 -8.97
C GLU A 266 17.28 -11.59 -10.41
N GLY A 267 18.56 -11.84 -10.69
CA GLY A 267 19.04 -12.21 -12.03
C GLY A 267 19.52 -11.04 -12.91
N ILE A 268 19.31 -9.79 -12.49
CA ILE A 268 19.88 -8.61 -13.17
C ILE A 268 21.25 -8.28 -12.57
N GLN A 269 22.25 -8.22 -13.43
CA GLN A 269 23.62 -7.88 -13.08
C GLN A 269 23.86 -6.37 -13.13
N ARG A 270 23.32 -5.72 -14.17
CA ARG A 270 23.57 -4.31 -14.45
C ARG A 270 22.39 -3.68 -15.16
N VAL A 271 22.10 -2.44 -14.78
CA VAL A 271 21.08 -1.61 -15.42
C VAL A 271 21.79 -0.39 -15.99
N GLU A 272 21.58 -0.11 -17.27
CA GLU A 272 21.97 1.15 -17.90
C GLU A 272 20.72 1.99 -18.14
N LEU A 273 20.61 3.11 -17.42
CA LEU A 273 19.51 4.05 -17.55
C LEU A 273 19.90 5.14 -18.55
N LYS A 274 19.19 5.22 -19.69
CA LYS A 274 19.38 6.24 -20.72
C LYS A 274 18.55 7.49 -20.45
N ASN A 275 17.39 7.33 -19.84
CA ASN A 275 16.50 8.42 -19.43
C ASN A 275 15.71 7.96 -18.18
N PRO A 276 15.54 8.80 -17.15
CA PRO A 276 16.14 10.12 -16.93
C PRO A 276 17.64 10.07 -16.65
N LEU A 277 18.38 11.13 -17.03
CA LEU A 277 19.83 11.27 -16.77
C LEU A 277 20.14 11.97 -15.44
N LYS A 278 19.13 12.61 -14.83
CA LYS A 278 19.20 13.31 -13.54
C LYS A 278 17.89 13.09 -12.81
N ASP A 279 17.93 13.23 -11.50
CA ASP A 279 16.71 13.21 -10.68
C ASP A 279 15.73 14.29 -11.16
N VAL A 280 14.46 13.94 -11.27
CA VAL A 280 13.37 14.90 -11.51
C VAL A 280 12.89 15.35 -10.14
N VAL A 281 13.18 16.60 -9.80
CA VAL A 281 12.78 17.21 -8.52
C VAL A 281 11.46 17.95 -8.71
N LEU A 282 10.48 17.64 -7.86
CA LEU A 282 9.13 18.20 -7.91
C LEU A 282 8.85 18.97 -6.63
N ASP A 283 8.25 20.15 -6.78
CA ASP A 283 7.70 20.86 -5.62
C ASP A 283 6.34 20.30 -5.20
N LYS A 284 5.80 20.78 -4.08
CA LYS A 284 4.51 20.32 -3.53
C LYS A 284 3.32 20.57 -4.45
N THR A 285 3.44 21.42 -5.47
CA THR A 285 2.38 21.75 -6.44
C THR A 285 2.50 20.95 -7.74
N GLN A 286 3.57 20.15 -7.88
CA GLN A 286 3.85 19.35 -9.06
C GLN A 286 3.63 17.86 -8.79
N ALA A 287 3.22 17.14 -9.83
CA ALA A 287 3.17 15.68 -9.84
C ALA A 287 3.82 15.15 -11.12
N SER A 288 4.52 14.02 -11.01
CA SER A 288 5.21 13.42 -12.15
C SER A 288 4.29 12.49 -12.92
N TYR A 289 4.32 12.48 -14.25
CA TYR A 289 3.60 11.50 -15.08
C TYR A 289 4.56 10.79 -16.03
N CYS A 290 4.65 9.47 -15.93
CA CYS A 290 5.49 8.68 -16.81
C CYS A 290 4.77 8.45 -18.13
N THR A 291 5.21 9.11 -19.20
CA THR A 291 4.58 8.98 -20.53
C THR A 291 4.97 7.68 -21.23
N LYS A 292 6.19 7.19 -20.97
CA LYS A 292 6.72 6.00 -21.63
C LYS A 292 7.74 5.28 -20.76
N THR A 293 7.62 3.95 -20.70
CA THR A 293 8.62 3.03 -20.14
C THR A 293 9.13 2.10 -21.25
N THR A 294 10.42 2.14 -21.53
CA THR A 294 11.09 1.27 -22.50
C THR A 294 12.14 0.44 -21.78
N LEU A 295 11.94 -0.88 -21.75
CA LEU A 295 12.89 -1.83 -21.18
C LEU A 295 13.40 -2.77 -22.27
N THR A 296 14.71 -2.75 -22.50
CA THR A 296 15.37 -3.59 -23.50
C THR A 296 16.41 -4.49 -22.83
N MET A 297 16.62 -5.67 -23.39
CA MET A 297 17.68 -6.58 -22.92
C MET A 297 18.97 -6.26 -23.68
N GLY A 298 20.03 -5.98 -22.93
CA GLY A 298 21.37 -5.72 -23.49
C GLY A 298 22.16 -6.98 -23.85
N GLY A 299 21.66 -8.14 -23.42
CA GLY A 299 22.35 -9.43 -23.49
C GLY A 299 22.91 -9.85 -22.13
N SER A 300 23.81 -10.81 -22.15
CA SER A 300 24.68 -11.12 -21.01
C SER A 300 26.01 -10.40 -21.21
N ASP A 301 26.52 -9.72 -20.18
CA ASP A 301 27.91 -9.22 -20.19
C ASP A 301 28.86 -10.42 -19.94
N GLU A 302 29.01 -11.28 -20.96
CA GLU A 302 30.06 -12.30 -21.13
C GLU A 302 30.12 -12.78 -22.59
#